data_AF-A0AAU9P0X7-F1
#
_entry.id   AF-A0AAU9P0X7-F1
#
_cell.length_a   1.000
_cell.length_b   1.000
_cell.length_c   1.000
_cell.angle_alpha   90.00
_cell.angle_beta   90.00
_cell.angle_gamma   90.00
#
_symmetry.space_group_name_H-M   'P 1'
#
loop_
_entity.id
_entity.type
_entity.pdbx_description
1 polymer ?
#
loop_
_entity_poly.entity_id
_entity_poly.type
_entity_poly.pdbx_seq_one_letter_code
_entity_poly.pdbx_strand_id
1 'polypeptide(L)'
;MDTAGFWSSAITCLRAAKPLMTVLRLVDSDSKPAMGFIYQALVIAKKEIKANFKAIQTRYGPIYDIIDDRWYNQMNRAQNMAGYYLNPHMQYSDDFENNGWIKDGLYMCLERMCGTDENLAKTIDCQFDQFTNARGLFGFNVHSKRRNQQQQQKMNDIVYVMYNLKLNGRDERKGKGHDGLEPLNLDDISSDDEWITEETSSNHDVNEDDDFLQRAIRDQLLELFFYSIIFV
;
A
#
# COMPACT_ATOMS: atom_id res chain seq x y z
N MET A 1 -9.60 7.63 36.04
CA MET A 1 -9.56 7.12 34.66
C MET A 1 -8.70 5.87 34.71
N ASP A 2 -9.23 4.74 34.24
CA ASP A 2 -8.47 3.50 34.17
C ASP A 2 -7.38 3.65 33.10
N THR A 3 -6.12 3.74 33.56
CA THR A 3 -4.95 3.88 32.71
C THR A 3 -4.52 2.56 32.08
N ALA A 4 -5.00 1.41 32.58
CA ALA A 4 -4.58 0.10 32.11
C ALA A 4 -5.22 -0.25 30.76
N GLY A 5 -6.52 0.05 30.59
CA GLY A 5 -7.23 -0.19 29.32
C GLY A 5 -6.86 0.80 28.21
N PHE A 6 -6.67 2.08 28.57
CA PHE A 6 -6.47 3.17 27.60
C PHE A 6 -5.32 2.91 26.61
N TRP A 7 -4.14 2.53 27.11
CA TRP A 7 -2.96 2.32 26.26
C TRP A 7 -3.11 1.11 25.34
N SER A 8 -3.76 0.05 25.80
CA SER A 8 -4.07 -1.13 24.98
C SER A 8 -4.99 -0.76 23.81
N SER A 9 -6.03 0.02 24.09
CA SER A 9 -6.95 0.52 23.06
C SER A 9 -6.26 1.49 22.10
N ALA A 10 -5.41 2.39 22.60
CA ALA A 10 -4.62 3.30 21.76
C ALA A 10 -3.65 2.54 20.81
N ILE A 11 -2.96 1.52 21.31
CA ILE A 11 -2.10 0.65 20.49
C ILE A 11 -2.93 -0.07 19.41
N THR A 12 -4.14 -0.51 19.77
CA THR A 12 -5.06 -1.17 18.85
C THR A 12 -5.52 -0.22 17.73
N CYS A 13 -5.87 1.02 18.05
CA CYS A 13 -6.16 2.06 17.07
C CYS A 13 -4.98 2.28 16.12
N LEU A 14 -3.76 2.40 16.65
CA LEU A 14 -2.56 2.63 15.84
C LEU A 14 -2.27 1.47 14.88
N ARG A 15 -2.49 0.22 15.32
CA ARG A 15 -2.35 -0.97 14.48
C ARG A 15 -3.32 -0.98 13.30
N ALA A 16 -4.53 -0.44 13.48
CA ALA A 16 -5.52 -0.30 12.41
C ALA A 16 -5.25 0.91 11.50
N ALA A 17 -4.89 2.06 12.09
CA ALA A 17 -4.76 3.32 11.37
C ALA A 17 -3.47 3.43 10.55
N LYS A 18 -2.37 2.83 11.01
CA LYS A 18 -1.05 2.98 10.36
C LYS A 18 -1.05 2.55 8.87
N PRO A 19 -1.60 1.39 8.47
CA PRO A 19 -1.68 1.01 7.07
C PRO A 19 -2.54 1.98 6.24
N LEU A 20 -3.66 2.46 6.80
CA LEU A 20 -4.56 3.42 6.13
C LEU A 20 -3.90 4.78 5.92
N MET A 21 -3.07 5.23 6.87
CA MET A 21 -2.30 6.46 6.74
C MET A 21 -1.33 6.42 5.54
N THR A 22 -0.78 5.24 5.22
CA THR A 22 0.06 5.07 4.03
C THR A 22 -0.74 5.24 2.74
N VAL A 23 -1.98 4.74 2.70
CA VAL A 23 -2.89 4.93 1.56
C VAL A 23 -3.25 6.41 1.41
N LEU A 24 -3.58 7.09 2.51
CA LEU A 24 -3.88 8.52 2.52
C LEU A 24 -2.72 9.35 1.96
N ARG A 25 -1.50 9.10 2.45
CA ARG A 25 -0.30 9.78 1.94
C ARG A 25 -0.06 9.57 0.44
N LEU A 26 -0.52 8.45 -0.13
CA LEU A 26 -0.44 8.20 -1.56
C LEU A 26 -1.46 9.05 -2.32
N VAL A 27 -2.69 9.18 -1.78
CA VAL A 27 -3.76 10.02 -2.36
C VAL A 27 -3.36 11.49 -2.35
N ASP A 28 -2.79 11.97 -1.24
CA ASP A 28 -2.39 13.37 -1.05
C ASP A 28 -1.07 13.73 -1.75
N SER A 29 -0.42 12.79 -2.44
CA SER A 29 0.83 13.08 -3.14
C SER A 29 0.57 13.72 -4.51
N ASP A 30 0.76 15.04 -4.60
CA ASP A 30 0.66 15.80 -5.85
C ASP A 30 1.68 15.39 -6.93
N SER A 31 2.66 14.55 -6.58
CA SER A 31 3.82 14.25 -7.42
C SER A 31 3.58 13.16 -8.48
N LYS A 32 2.57 12.30 -8.33
CA LYS A 32 2.30 11.17 -9.22
C LYS A 32 0.79 10.93 -9.34
N PRO A 33 0.27 10.49 -10.50
CA PRO A 33 -1.12 10.11 -10.62
C PRO A 33 -1.42 8.90 -9.72
N ALA A 34 -1.96 9.18 -8.54
CA ALA A 34 -2.24 8.18 -7.51
C ALA A 34 -3.36 7.21 -7.92
N MET A 35 -4.28 7.65 -8.78
CA MET A 35 -5.51 6.93 -9.17
C MET A 35 -5.30 5.47 -9.57
N GLY A 36 -4.22 5.15 -10.31
CA GLY A 36 -3.93 3.77 -10.74
C GLY A 36 -3.31 2.87 -9.66
N PHE A 37 -3.00 3.40 -8.48
CA PHE A 37 -2.31 2.71 -7.38
C PHE A 37 -3.13 2.66 -6.09
N ILE A 38 -4.12 3.55 -5.91
CA ILE A 38 -4.92 3.66 -4.68
C ILE A 38 -5.60 2.33 -4.32
N TYR A 39 -6.24 1.67 -5.29
CA TYR A 39 -6.92 0.39 -5.03
C TYR A 39 -5.94 -0.67 -4.51
N GLN A 40 -4.79 -0.83 -5.16
CA GLN A 40 -3.79 -1.80 -4.71
C GLN A 40 -3.25 -1.44 -3.32
N ALA A 41 -2.98 -0.16 -3.07
CA ALA A 41 -2.53 0.31 -1.76
C ALA A 41 -3.55 -0.01 -0.66
N LEU A 42 -4.85 0.11 -0.95
CA LEU A 42 -5.91 -0.27 -0.03
C LEU A 42 -5.97 -1.77 0.21
N VAL A 43 -5.83 -2.59 -0.84
CA VAL A 43 -5.76 -4.06 -0.71
C VAL A 43 -4.56 -4.47 0.17
N ILE A 44 -3.40 -3.84 -0.02
CA ILE A 44 -2.22 -4.05 0.81
C ILE A 44 -2.50 -3.63 2.26
N ALA A 45 -3.11 -2.46 2.47
CA ALA A 45 -3.45 -1.98 3.81
C ALA A 45 -4.41 -2.93 4.54
N LYS A 46 -5.42 -3.47 3.85
CA LYS A 46 -6.31 -4.50 4.41
C LYS A 46 -5.50 -5.74 4.84
N LYS A 47 -4.62 -6.26 3.96
CA LYS A 47 -3.73 -7.40 4.28
C LYS A 47 -2.86 -7.14 5.53
N GLU A 48 -2.29 -5.94 5.65
CA GLU A 48 -1.51 -5.53 6.83
C GLU A 48 -2.36 -5.44 8.10
N ILE A 49 -3.56 -4.86 8.03
CA ILE A 49 -4.50 -4.82 9.16
C ILE A 49 -4.80 -6.26 9.62
N LYS A 50 -5.17 -7.15 8.71
CA LYS A 50 -5.42 -8.56 9.05
C LYS A 50 -4.22 -9.19 9.75
N ALA A 51 -2.99 -8.93 9.28
CA ALA A 51 -1.78 -9.43 9.91
C ALA A 51 -1.57 -8.84 11.33
N ASN A 52 -1.76 -7.53 11.50
CA ASN A 52 -1.64 -6.84 12.80
C ASN A 52 -2.60 -7.39 13.87
N PHE A 53 -3.74 -7.92 13.43
CA PHE A 53 -4.75 -8.55 14.28
C PHE A 53 -4.67 -10.08 14.30
N LYS A 54 -3.49 -10.65 13.97
CA LYS A 54 -3.20 -12.09 14.00
C LYS A 54 -4.18 -12.94 13.17
N ALA A 55 -4.74 -12.35 12.11
CA ALA A 55 -5.78 -12.96 11.28
C ALA A 55 -7.04 -13.43 12.05
N ILE A 56 -7.33 -12.84 13.21
CA ILE A 56 -8.56 -13.12 13.97
C ILE A 56 -9.71 -12.29 13.39
N GLN A 57 -10.61 -12.93 12.65
CA GLN A 57 -11.71 -12.26 11.92
C GLN A 57 -12.57 -11.35 12.79
N THR A 58 -12.87 -11.74 14.03
CA THR A 58 -13.69 -10.91 14.94
C THR A 58 -13.03 -9.58 15.29
N ARG A 59 -11.69 -9.47 15.21
CA ARG A 59 -10.95 -8.27 15.59
C ARG A 59 -10.76 -7.28 14.44
N TYR A 60 -10.55 -7.78 13.21
CA TYR A 60 -10.37 -6.91 12.04
C TYR A 60 -11.62 -6.79 11.15
N GLY A 61 -12.59 -7.70 11.30
CA GLY A 61 -13.83 -7.71 10.53
C GLY A 61 -14.58 -6.37 10.57
N PRO A 62 -14.85 -5.81 11.76
CA PRO A 62 -15.49 -4.50 11.86
C PRO A 62 -14.71 -3.38 11.17
N ILE A 63 -13.37 -3.45 11.18
CA ILE A 63 -12.52 -2.47 10.50
C ILE A 63 -12.67 -2.62 8.98
N TYR A 64 -12.71 -3.84 8.46
CA TYR A 64 -12.96 -4.11 7.05
C TYR A 64 -14.33 -3.59 6.62
N ASP A 65 -15.37 -3.83 7.40
CA ASP A 65 -16.72 -3.37 7.09
C ASP A 65 -16.78 -1.84 6.98
N ILE A 66 -16.10 -1.12 7.88
CA ILE A 66 -15.99 0.35 7.80
C ILE A 66 -15.21 0.79 6.55
N ILE A 67 -14.08 0.13 6.25
CA ILE A 67 -13.27 0.45 5.07
C ILE A 67 -14.07 0.24 3.80
N ASP A 68 -14.76 -0.91 3.70
CA ASP A 68 -15.53 -1.28 2.54
C ASP A 68 -16.69 -0.30 2.37
N ASP A 69 -17.53 -0.08 3.38
CA ASP A 69 -18.63 0.90 3.33
C ASP A 69 -18.16 2.29 2.86
N ARG A 70 -17.04 2.79 3.40
CA ARG A 70 -16.47 4.08 2.96
C ARG A 70 -15.97 4.06 1.54
N TRP A 71 -15.31 2.98 1.13
CA TRP A 71 -14.85 2.81 -0.24
C TRP A 71 -16.02 2.83 -1.24
N TYR A 72 -17.16 2.23 -0.88
CA TYR A 72 -18.37 2.25 -1.69
C TYR A 72 -19.03 3.64 -1.76
N ASN A 73 -19.07 4.37 -0.65
CA ASN A 73 -19.88 5.59 -0.52
C ASN A 73 -19.15 6.89 -0.86
N GLN A 74 -17.84 6.99 -0.65
CA GLN A 74 -17.11 8.26 -0.73
C GLN A 74 -16.08 8.31 -1.85
N MET A 75 -15.48 7.17 -2.19
CA MET A 75 -14.39 7.13 -3.16
C MET A 75 -14.98 6.94 -4.56
N ASN A 76 -14.47 7.64 -5.58
CA ASN A 76 -14.91 7.50 -6.97
C ASN A 76 -14.56 6.11 -7.53
N ARG A 77 -15.32 5.09 -7.09
CA ARG A 77 -15.01 3.65 -7.23
C ARG A 77 -14.74 3.30 -8.68
N ALA A 78 -15.64 3.71 -9.58
CA ALA A 78 -15.53 3.44 -11.00
C ALA A 78 -14.19 3.99 -11.55
N GLN A 79 -13.84 5.23 -11.21
CA GLN A 79 -12.58 5.83 -11.66
C GLN A 79 -11.35 5.15 -11.05
N ASN A 80 -11.39 4.76 -9.78
CA ASN A 80 -10.29 4.04 -9.14
C ASN A 80 -10.11 2.63 -9.72
N MET A 81 -11.21 1.91 -9.98
CA MET A 81 -11.16 0.59 -10.63
C MET A 81 -10.65 0.71 -12.07
N ALA A 82 -11.18 1.66 -12.82
CA ALA A 82 -10.73 1.93 -14.17
C ALA A 82 -9.24 2.33 -14.18
N GLY A 83 -8.82 3.19 -13.26
CA GLY A 83 -7.43 3.59 -13.10
C GLY A 83 -6.51 2.42 -12.76
N TYR A 84 -6.93 1.55 -11.84
CA TYR A 84 -6.19 0.33 -11.49
C TYR A 84 -6.08 -0.63 -12.68
N TYR A 85 -7.20 -0.90 -13.36
CA TYR A 85 -7.26 -1.77 -14.53
C TYR A 85 -6.38 -1.25 -15.67
N LEU A 86 -6.46 0.05 -15.97
CA LEU A 86 -5.73 0.68 -17.06
C LEU A 86 -4.27 1.02 -16.71
N ASN A 87 -3.82 0.74 -15.49
CA ASN A 87 -2.44 0.93 -15.09
C ASN A 87 -1.57 -0.23 -15.64
N PRO A 88 -0.68 0.00 -16.62
CA PRO A 88 0.09 -1.08 -17.23
C PRO A 88 1.05 -1.77 -16.25
N HIS A 89 1.46 -1.07 -15.18
CA HIS A 89 2.27 -1.67 -14.11
C HIS A 89 1.46 -2.73 -13.34
N MET A 90 0.15 -2.51 -13.17
CA MET A 90 -0.74 -3.46 -12.48
C MET A 90 -1.22 -4.54 -13.43
N GLN A 91 -1.74 -4.17 -14.60
CA GLN A 91 -2.38 -5.08 -15.55
C GLN A 91 -1.50 -6.27 -15.95
N TYR A 92 -0.19 -6.06 -16.00
CA TYR A 92 0.78 -7.07 -16.40
C TYR A 92 1.60 -7.64 -15.25
N SER A 93 1.21 -7.32 -14.00
CA SER A 93 1.76 -7.94 -12.81
C SER A 93 1.12 -9.32 -12.59
N ASP A 94 1.89 -10.28 -12.08
CA ASP A 94 1.37 -11.61 -11.73
C ASP A 94 0.29 -11.53 -10.64
N ASP A 95 0.39 -10.52 -9.77
CA ASP A 95 -0.57 -10.23 -8.69
C ASP A 95 -1.82 -9.44 -9.15
N PHE A 96 -2.05 -9.29 -10.46
CA PHE A 96 -3.21 -8.55 -10.94
C PHE A 96 -4.53 -9.25 -10.58
N GLU A 97 -5.37 -8.58 -9.79
CA GLU A 97 -6.70 -9.10 -9.48
C GLU A 97 -7.64 -8.84 -10.66
N ASN A 98 -8.04 -9.90 -11.38
CA ASN A 98 -8.99 -9.79 -12.49
C ASN A 98 -10.39 -10.26 -12.04
N ASN A 99 -11.02 -9.49 -11.15
CA ASN A 99 -12.34 -9.79 -10.62
C ASN A 99 -13.45 -9.02 -11.36
N GLY A 100 -14.69 -9.52 -11.29
CA GLY A 100 -15.86 -8.87 -11.92
C GLY A 100 -16.07 -7.45 -11.42
N TRP A 101 -15.78 -7.21 -10.14
CA TRP A 101 -15.86 -5.92 -9.48
C TRP A 101 -15.00 -4.82 -10.14
N ILE A 102 -13.77 -5.12 -10.55
CA ILE A 102 -12.88 -4.16 -11.24
C ILE A 102 -13.42 -3.88 -12.63
N LYS A 103 -13.84 -4.92 -13.36
CA LYS A 103 -14.43 -4.76 -14.70
C LYS A 103 -15.71 -3.95 -14.65
N ASP A 104 -16.58 -4.19 -13.67
CA ASP A 104 -17.80 -3.40 -13.48
C ASP A 104 -17.45 -1.91 -13.30
N GLY A 105 -16.46 -1.59 -12.48
CA GLY A 105 -16.00 -0.21 -12.31
C GLY A 105 -15.45 0.41 -13.61
N LEU A 106 -14.70 -0.36 -14.40
CA LEU A 106 -14.23 0.08 -15.72
C LEU A 106 -15.40 0.36 -16.68
N TYR A 107 -16.38 -0.55 -16.75
CA TYR A 107 -17.51 -0.41 -17.65
C TYR A 107 -18.48 0.70 -17.22
N MET A 108 -18.63 0.94 -15.91
CA MET A 108 -19.35 2.13 -15.41
C MET A 108 -18.67 3.44 -15.86
N CYS A 109 -17.33 3.47 -15.90
CA CYS A 109 -16.60 4.60 -16.48
C CYS A 109 -16.82 4.72 -17.99
N LEU A 110 -16.78 3.60 -18.72
CA LEU A 110 -17.00 3.57 -20.16
C LEU A 110 -18.40 4.09 -20.53
N GLU A 111 -19.44 3.63 -19.83
CA GLU A 111 -20.82 4.07 -20.01
C GLU A 111 -20.94 5.59 -19.80
N ARG A 112 -20.32 6.11 -18.73
CA ARG A 112 -20.33 7.55 -18.45
C ARG A 112 -19.55 8.38 -19.49
N MET A 113 -18.49 7.82 -20.07
CA MET A 113 -17.67 8.50 -21.07
C MET A 113 -18.30 8.47 -22.47
N CYS A 114 -18.87 7.34 -22.88
CA CYS A 114 -19.40 7.15 -24.23
C CYS A 114 -20.88 7.55 -24.35
N GLY A 115 -21.62 7.56 -23.25
CA GLY A 115 -23.06 7.81 -23.26
C GLY A 115 -23.77 6.87 -24.22
N THR A 116 -24.46 7.42 -25.22
CA THR A 116 -25.23 6.66 -26.22
C THR A 116 -24.44 6.28 -27.47
N ASP A 117 -23.15 6.64 -27.58
CA ASP A 117 -22.34 6.31 -28.75
C ASP A 117 -21.82 4.87 -28.69
N GLU A 118 -22.61 3.95 -29.24
CA GLU A 118 -22.26 2.53 -29.32
C GLU A 118 -20.99 2.26 -30.14
N ASN A 119 -20.70 3.06 -31.17
CA ASN A 119 -19.54 2.84 -32.03
C ASN A 119 -18.25 3.20 -31.30
N LEU A 120 -18.29 4.30 -30.54
CA LEU A 120 -17.20 4.68 -29.64
C LEU A 120 -16.99 3.63 -28.55
N ALA A 121 -18.08 3.17 -27.91
CA ALA A 121 -18.01 2.13 -26.87
C ALA A 121 -17.40 0.83 -27.40
N LYS A 122 -17.83 0.33 -28.57
CA LYS A 122 -17.27 -0.86 -29.23
C LYS A 122 -15.79 -0.69 -29.59
N THR A 123 -15.41 0.51 -30.04
CA THR A 123 -14.01 0.81 -30.39
C THR A 123 -13.12 0.75 -29.15
N ILE A 124 -13.55 1.37 -28.06
CA ILE A 124 -12.79 1.38 -26.80
C ILE A 124 -12.75 -0.02 -26.17
N ASP A 125 -13.84 -0.76 -26.19
CA ASP A 125 -13.88 -2.15 -25.70
C ASP A 125 -12.89 -3.05 -26.45
N CYS A 126 -12.78 -2.90 -27.78
CA CYS A 126 -11.76 -3.57 -28.57
C CYS A 126 -10.33 -3.15 -28.16
N GLN A 127 -10.11 -1.88 -27.83
CA GLN A 127 -8.82 -1.41 -27.33
C GLN A 127 -8.50 -1.98 -25.93
N PHE A 128 -9.49 -2.22 -25.08
CA PHE A 128 -9.28 -2.89 -23.78
C PHE A 128 -8.86 -4.34 -23.94
N ASP A 129 -9.41 -5.08 -24.92
CA ASP A 129 -8.90 -6.43 -25.25
C ASP A 129 -7.44 -6.38 -25.71
N GLN A 130 -7.10 -5.44 -26.59
CA GLN A 130 -5.73 -5.27 -27.07
C GLN A 130 -4.78 -4.91 -25.93
N PHE A 131 -5.18 -4.00 -25.04
CA PHE A 131 -4.42 -3.63 -23.87
C PHE A 131 -4.20 -4.83 -22.94
N THR A 132 -5.27 -5.54 -22.57
CA THR A 132 -5.19 -6.68 -21.64
C THR A 132 -4.28 -7.79 -22.16
N ASN A 133 -4.34 -8.09 -23.46
CA ASN A 133 -3.52 -9.12 -24.08
C ASN A 133 -2.16 -8.61 -24.57
N ALA A 134 -1.80 -7.36 -24.29
CA ALA A 134 -0.59 -6.71 -24.80
C ALA A 134 -0.43 -6.89 -26.33
N ARG A 135 -1.51 -6.75 -27.09
CA ARG A 135 -1.55 -6.85 -28.56
C ARG A 135 -1.37 -5.48 -29.21
N GLY A 136 -0.98 -5.49 -30.49
CA GLY A 136 -0.82 -4.27 -31.28
C GLY A 136 0.18 -3.31 -30.65
N LEU A 137 -0.22 -2.04 -30.50
CA LEU A 137 0.65 -0.99 -29.95
C LEU A 137 1.04 -1.21 -28.49
N PHE A 138 0.19 -1.89 -27.71
CA PHE A 138 0.44 -2.17 -26.28
C PHE A 138 1.51 -3.24 -26.03
N GLY A 139 1.79 -4.08 -27.04
CA GLY A 139 2.81 -5.13 -26.98
C GLY A 139 4.24 -4.67 -27.23
N PHE A 140 4.46 -3.46 -27.73
CA PHE A 140 5.81 -3.01 -28.08
C PHE A 140 6.68 -2.78 -26.83
N ASN A 141 7.90 -3.31 -26.87
CA ASN A 141 8.87 -3.27 -25.79
C ASN A 141 9.31 -1.85 -25.37
N VAL A 142 9.13 -0.84 -26.23
CA VAL A 142 9.39 0.58 -25.93
C VAL A 142 8.51 1.06 -24.77
N HIS A 143 7.26 0.59 -24.71
CA HIS A 143 6.35 0.85 -23.60
C HIS A 143 6.63 -0.03 -22.37
N SER A 144 7.46 -1.08 -22.50
CA SER A 144 7.90 -1.95 -21.38
C SER A 144 9.04 -1.34 -20.54
N LYS A 145 10.01 -0.69 -21.19
CA LYS A 145 11.12 -0.02 -20.48
C LYS A 145 10.65 1.16 -19.62
N ARG A 146 9.58 1.85 -20.04
CA ARG A 146 8.96 2.93 -19.26
C ARG A 146 8.12 2.41 -18.09
N ARG A 147 7.59 1.17 -18.17
CA ARG A 147 6.80 0.50 -17.11
C ARG A 147 7.63 0.17 -15.86
N ASN A 148 8.90 -0.20 -16.04
CA ASN A 148 9.82 -0.51 -14.94
C ASN A 148 10.68 0.68 -14.51
N GLN A 149 10.39 1.90 -14.97
CA GLN A 149 11.26 3.05 -14.72
C GLN A 149 11.47 3.31 -13.23
N GLN A 150 10.43 3.13 -12.39
CA GLN A 150 10.57 3.33 -10.93
C GLN A 150 11.37 2.21 -10.26
N GLN A 151 11.16 0.95 -10.65
CA GLN A 151 11.97 -0.16 -10.16
C GLN A 151 13.44 -0.02 -10.60
N GLN A 152 13.65 0.42 -11.84
CA GLN A 152 14.97 0.68 -12.41
C GLN A 152 15.64 1.90 -11.77
N GLN A 153 14.89 2.95 -11.42
CA GLN A 153 15.38 4.08 -10.62
C GLN A 153 15.82 3.62 -9.23
N LYS A 154 14.98 2.87 -8.51
CA LYS A 154 15.35 2.29 -7.21
C LYS A 154 16.60 1.40 -7.32
N MET A 155 16.67 0.57 -8.36
CA MET A 155 17.85 -0.25 -8.63
C MET A 155 19.09 0.61 -8.88
N ASN A 156 18.97 1.66 -9.69
CA ASN A 156 20.07 2.58 -9.99
C ASN A 156 20.53 3.33 -8.73
N ASP A 157 19.61 3.79 -7.88
CA ASP A 157 19.92 4.46 -6.62
C ASP A 157 20.66 3.52 -5.65
N ILE A 158 20.19 2.27 -5.54
CA ILE A 158 20.86 1.23 -4.75
C ILE A 158 22.26 0.94 -5.29
N VAL A 159 22.42 0.80 -6.60
CA VAL A 159 23.73 0.61 -7.26
C VAL A 159 24.65 1.80 -7.01
N TYR A 160 24.14 3.02 -7.08
CA TYR A 160 24.91 4.24 -6.80
C TYR A 160 25.40 4.29 -5.35
N VAL A 161 24.52 4.00 -4.37
CA VAL A 161 24.88 3.94 -2.96
C VAL A 161 25.91 2.84 -2.70
N MET A 162 25.69 1.63 -3.21
CA MET A 162 26.65 0.52 -3.06
C MET A 162 28.01 0.85 -3.69
N TYR A 163 28.01 1.48 -4.86
CA TYR A 163 29.22 1.91 -5.53
C TYR A 163 29.98 2.95 -4.71
N ASN A 164 29.29 3.96 -4.18
CA ASN A 164 29.90 5.00 -3.36
C ASN A 164 30.41 4.46 -2.02
N LEU A 165 29.67 3.56 -1.36
CA LEU A 165 30.14 2.85 -0.17
C LEU A 165 31.41 2.04 -0.45
N LYS A 166 31.47 1.37 -1.60
CA LYS A 166 32.63 0.59 -2.04
C LYS A 166 33.84 1.47 -2.38
N LEU A 167 33.61 2.67 -2.92
CA LEU A 167 34.67 3.66 -3.14
C LEU A 167 35.18 4.22 -1.82
N ASN A 168 34.30 4.63 -0.91
CA ASN A 168 34.68 5.15 0.40
C ASN A 168 35.49 4.12 1.21
N GLY A 169 35.09 2.85 1.20
CA GLY A 169 35.84 1.77 1.84
C GLY A 169 37.21 1.47 1.20
N ARG A 170 37.46 1.90 -0.04
CA ARG A 170 38.78 1.79 -0.70
C ARG A 170 39.68 2.98 -0.36
N ASP A 171 39.10 4.17 -0.23
CA ASP A 171 39.83 5.36 0.20
C ASP A 171 40.23 5.26 1.67
N GLU A 172 39.36 4.70 2.53
CA GLU A 172 39.68 4.41 3.93
C GLU A 172 40.78 3.34 4.09
N ARG A 173 40.82 2.34 3.19
CA ARG A 173 41.90 1.32 3.17
C ARG A 173 43.21 1.84 2.61
N LYS A 174 43.19 2.81 1.69
CA LYS A 174 44.39 3.51 1.21
C LYS A 174 44.91 4.55 2.22
N GLY A 175 44.03 5.09 3.08
CA GLY A 175 44.40 6.01 4.16
C GLY A 175 45.02 5.35 5.39
N LYS A 176 44.89 4.03 5.56
CA LYS A 176 45.51 3.27 6.65
C LYS A 176 46.77 2.53 6.19
N GLY A 177 47.72 3.28 5.66
CA GLY A 177 49.12 2.91 5.70
C GLY A 177 49.72 3.39 7.01
N HIS A 178 50.02 2.45 7.91
CA HIS A 178 50.89 2.60 9.08
C HIS A 178 50.32 3.29 10.33
N ASP A 179 49.59 2.56 11.18
CA ASP A 179 50.05 2.27 12.54
C ASP A 179 49.18 1.17 13.18
N GLY A 180 49.82 0.25 13.90
CA GLY A 180 49.26 -1.03 14.30
C GLY A 180 48.30 -0.96 15.48
N LEU A 181 47.03 -1.27 15.26
CA LEU A 181 46.11 -1.93 16.19
C LEU A 181 45.09 -2.72 15.36
N GLU A 182 45.01 -4.04 15.58
CA GLU A 182 44.03 -4.91 14.92
C GLU A 182 42.59 -4.43 15.22
N PRO A 183 41.75 -4.20 14.19
CA PRO A 183 40.35 -3.87 14.41
C PRO A 183 39.58 -5.10 14.87
N LEU A 184 38.81 -4.94 15.95
CA LEU A 184 37.87 -5.93 16.49
C LEU A 184 37.00 -6.51 15.38
N ASN A 185 37.06 -7.83 15.24
CA ASN A 185 36.20 -8.60 14.35
C ASN A 185 34.76 -8.55 14.86
N LEU A 186 33.83 -8.03 14.06
CA LEU A 186 32.41 -7.97 14.44
C LEU A 186 31.70 -9.33 14.32
N ASP A 187 32.37 -10.34 13.77
CA ASP A 187 31.82 -11.70 13.67
C ASP A 187 31.89 -12.47 15.00
N ASP A 188 32.51 -11.90 16.05
CA ASP A 188 32.64 -12.52 17.38
C ASP A 188 31.67 -11.97 18.44
N ILE A 189 30.65 -11.17 18.05
CA ILE A 189 29.55 -10.85 18.97
C ILE A 189 28.56 -12.02 18.93
N SER A 190 28.63 -12.87 19.97
CA SER A 190 27.69 -13.95 20.22
C SER A 190 26.24 -13.45 20.12
N SER A 191 25.46 -14.07 19.24
CA SER A 191 24.07 -13.73 18.92
C SER A 191 23.07 -14.36 19.90
N ASP A 192 23.41 -14.47 21.19
CA ASP A 192 22.53 -15.00 22.21
C ASP A 192 22.62 -14.13 23.47
N ASP A 193 21.65 -13.23 23.64
CA ASP A 193 21.23 -12.72 24.95
C ASP A 193 19.70 -12.72 25.01
N GLU A 194 19.23 -13.89 25.42
CA GLU A 194 17.95 -14.20 26.04
C GLU A 194 17.81 -13.42 27.37
N TRP A 195 17.03 -12.32 27.41
CA TRP A 195 16.31 -11.82 28.60
C TRP A 195 15.35 -10.67 28.19
N ILE A 196 14.12 -10.47 28.69
CA ILE A 196 13.42 -10.92 29.89
C ILE A 196 11.98 -11.28 29.53
N THR A 197 11.53 -12.45 29.96
CA THR A 197 10.12 -12.80 30.16
C THR A 197 9.59 -12.18 31.46
N GLU A 198 8.43 -11.54 31.41
CA GLU A 198 7.42 -11.74 32.46
C GLU A 198 6.10 -12.09 31.79
N GLU A 199 5.72 -13.37 31.95
CA GLU A 199 4.37 -13.86 31.69
C GLU A 199 3.44 -13.30 32.76
N THR A 200 2.43 -12.54 32.35
CA THR A 200 1.18 -12.49 33.10
C THR A 200 0.08 -13.09 32.24
N SER A 201 -0.14 -14.38 32.47
CA SER A 201 -1.37 -15.07 32.11
C SER A 201 -2.55 -14.41 32.81
N SER A 202 -3.34 -13.63 32.09
CA SER A 202 -4.73 -13.36 32.45
C SER A 202 -5.57 -13.25 31.19
N ASN A 203 -6.23 -14.36 30.84
CA ASN A 203 -7.38 -14.37 29.96
C ASN A 203 -8.46 -13.49 30.61
N HIS A 204 -8.69 -12.31 30.05
CA HIS A 204 -9.93 -11.58 30.27
C HIS A 204 -10.51 -11.17 28.92
N ASP A 205 -11.52 -11.94 28.50
CA ASP A 205 -12.48 -11.53 27.49
C ASP A 205 -13.21 -10.29 28.02
N VAL A 206 -13.05 -9.15 27.37
CA VAL A 206 -13.89 -7.97 27.60
C VAL A 206 -14.39 -7.49 26.24
N ASN A 207 -15.64 -7.84 25.95
CA ASN A 207 -16.40 -7.52 24.74
C ASN A 207 -17.07 -6.12 24.81
N GLU A 208 -16.41 -5.09 25.37
CA GLU A 208 -17.05 -3.78 25.56
C GLU A 208 -16.38 -2.58 24.85
N ASP A 209 -15.30 -2.78 24.09
CA ASP A 209 -14.56 -1.67 23.45
C ASP A 209 -14.81 -1.49 21.93
N ASP A 210 -15.71 -2.27 21.34
CA ASP A 210 -15.99 -2.19 19.88
C ASP A 210 -16.62 -0.85 19.48
N ASP A 211 -17.49 -0.24 20.30
CA ASP A 211 -18.18 1.02 19.94
C ASP A 211 -17.23 2.24 19.98
N PHE A 212 -16.20 2.21 20.83
CA PHE A 212 -15.21 3.29 20.91
C PHE A 212 -14.23 3.24 19.73
N LEU A 213 -13.76 2.04 19.35
CA LEU A 213 -12.93 1.84 18.17
C LEU A 213 -13.67 2.23 16.89
N GLN A 214 -14.96 1.85 16.79
CA GLN A 214 -15.81 2.26 15.68
C GLN A 214 -15.98 3.78 15.63
N ARG A 215 -16.19 4.46 16.77
CA ARG A 215 -16.29 5.93 16.86
C ARG A 215 -14.99 6.64 16.50
N ALA A 216 -13.87 6.22 17.06
CA ALA A 216 -12.57 6.87 16.83
C ALA A 216 -12.10 6.72 15.38
N ILE A 217 -12.26 5.53 14.78
CA ILE A 217 -11.99 5.31 13.36
C ILE A 217 -12.99 6.09 12.51
N ARG A 218 -14.28 6.10 12.89
CA ARG A 218 -15.30 6.85 12.16
C ARG A 218 -15.00 8.33 12.13
N ASP A 219 -14.64 8.92 13.26
CA ASP A 219 -14.46 10.37 13.40
C ASP A 219 -13.11 10.82 12.82
N GLN A 220 -12.02 10.05 12.99
CA GLN A 220 -10.73 10.36 12.33
C GLN A 220 -10.79 10.23 10.79
N LEU A 221 -11.58 9.27 10.27
CA LEU A 221 -11.77 9.16 8.82
C LEU A 221 -12.77 10.20 8.30
N LEU A 222 -13.80 10.60 9.06
CA LEU A 222 -14.76 11.63 8.63
C LEU A 222 -14.11 13.00 8.42
N GLU A 223 -13.26 13.43 9.36
CA GLU A 223 -12.57 14.72 9.25
C GLU A 223 -11.53 14.71 8.12
N LEU A 224 -10.75 13.64 7.95
CA LEU A 224 -9.67 13.61 6.94
C LEU A 224 -10.17 13.41 5.49
N PHE A 225 -11.32 12.78 5.27
CA PHE A 225 -11.88 12.58 3.91
C PHE A 225 -12.82 13.70 3.44
N PHE A 226 -13.37 14.52 4.34
CA PHE A 226 -14.17 15.68 3.94
C PHE A 226 -13.31 16.81 3.33
N TYR A 227 -12.05 16.96 3.78
CA TYR A 227 -11.18 18.04 3.29
C TYR A 227 -10.47 17.73 1.96
N SER A 228 -10.31 16.46 1.56
CA SER A 228 -9.62 16.08 0.31
C SER A 228 -10.55 16.02 -0.92
N ILE A 229 -11.88 16.04 -0.74
CA ILE A 229 -12.85 16.00 -1.86
C ILE A 229 -13.45 17.38 -2.18
N ILE A 230 -13.26 18.40 -1.33
CA ILE A 230 -13.78 19.77 -1.59
C ILE A 230 -12.85 20.61 -2.49
N PHE A 231 -11.66 20.12 -2.85
CA PHE A 231 -10.72 20.83 -3.73
C PHE A 231 -10.24 20.03 -4.96
N VAL A 232 -11.16 19.34 -5.65
CA VAL A 232 -11.02 18.99 -7.08
C VAL A 232 -12.31 19.34 -7.82
#